data_AF-A0A7S0Y3P5-F1
#
_entry.id   AF-A0A7S0Y3P5-F1
#
_cell.length_a   1.000
_cell.length_b   1.000
_cell.length_c   1.000
_cell.angle_alpha   90.00
_cell.angle_beta   90.00
_cell.angle_gamma   90.00
#
_symmetry.space_group_name_H-M   'P 1'
#
loop_
_entity.id
_entity.type
_entity.pdbx_description
1 polymer ?
#
loop_
_entity_poly.entity_id
_entity_poly.type
_entity_poly.pdbx_seq_one_letter_code
_entity_poly.pdbx_strand_id
1 'polypeptide(L)'
;DGGGVGLSPEEAADHLPTQLPGKGHGEESAEDPTSELDAEKMRFRVENHGYQCLVFSTLARKVEPAAENEVTWVTQLTVDRLHSLEKMLERWNGPVSAALYSREVAMDVREIEKYRDRVDFHIVGASQGLYPVNTLRNVALNNARSEHVVLADVDFLPSAGMYEFIRKNLPGWRKKHGDKCVYVIPAFQMEAKKGFEVPPATKQQLLAMGEKVVHQVHNDPARSIAHKYTDYARWMKTNDVYKAEYKFPYEPYFMAPKTIPRYDVRFFGYGNDKASHAYELDKAGFTFNVMPEAFVIHTQHPQGSWVTQTFLNPKDRMSRTLTTFLADVDRRYKVRKFKDDVADFPPLPEGAGFEAVVGRLGESCTAACLEKGKECRAEWSERLNMCRELERFNNCAQGCNDNFFGADLPAFNTQRDQCLINNAPKAVGFSCPVTYQFSRRLCPCGAR
;
A
#
# COMPACT_ATOMS: atom_id res chain seq x y z
N ASP A 1 -21.27 34.23 29.38
CA ASP A 1 -20.60 35.12 28.43
C ASP A 1 -19.24 34.59 28.06
N GLY A 2 -19.16 34.10 26.83
CA GLY A 2 -17.92 33.63 26.22
C GLY A 2 -17.15 34.79 25.60
N GLY A 3 -15.84 34.80 25.82
CA GLY A 3 -14.88 35.61 25.08
C GLY A 3 -13.78 34.69 24.60
N GLY A 4 -13.94 34.13 23.41
CA GLY A 4 -12.90 33.37 22.72
C GLY A 4 -11.89 34.35 22.11
N VAL A 5 -10.63 34.24 22.50
CA VAL A 5 -9.51 34.86 21.78
C VAL A 5 -8.94 33.77 20.88
N GLY A 6 -9.19 33.90 19.58
CA GLY A 6 -8.61 33.04 18.56
C GLY A 6 -7.14 33.41 18.38
N LEU A 7 -6.25 32.44 18.56
CA LEU A 7 -4.84 32.55 18.18
C LEU A 7 -4.72 32.43 16.66
N SER A 8 -3.84 33.24 16.10
CA SER A 8 -3.60 33.32 14.66
C SER A 8 -2.73 32.15 14.17
N PRO A 9 -2.78 31.77 12.88
CA PRO A 9 -1.98 30.66 12.32
C PRO A 9 -0.46 30.83 12.41
N GLU A 10 0.05 32.02 12.78
CA GLU A 10 1.49 32.30 12.89
C GLU A 10 2.06 32.02 14.29
N GLU A 11 1.23 31.89 15.33
CA GLU A 11 1.68 31.70 16.72
C GLU A 11 1.84 30.22 17.13
N ALA A 12 1.48 29.27 16.26
CA ALA A 12 1.66 27.83 16.50
C ALA A 12 3.02 27.28 16.03
N ALA A 13 3.90 28.12 15.48
CA ALA A 13 5.15 27.72 14.84
C ALA A 13 6.37 27.61 15.79
N ASP A 14 6.25 28.03 17.05
CA ASP A 14 7.43 28.26 17.91
C ASP A 14 7.75 27.15 18.95
N HIS A 15 7.13 25.97 18.80
CA HIS A 15 7.43 24.80 19.64
C HIS A 15 7.74 23.53 18.83
N LEU A 16 8.42 23.67 17.69
CA LEU A 16 9.15 22.55 17.09
C LEU A 16 10.51 22.39 17.78
N PRO A 17 10.96 21.15 18.10
CA PRO A 17 12.33 20.91 18.53
C PRO A 17 13.31 21.45 17.49
N THR A 18 14.13 22.40 17.91
CA THR A 18 15.23 22.96 17.15
C THR A 18 16.32 21.90 17.00
N GLN A 19 16.57 21.50 15.75
CA GLN A 19 17.81 20.99 15.13
C GLN A 19 17.54 19.80 14.20
N LEU A 20 17.23 20.11 12.94
CA LEU A 20 17.33 19.17 11.83
C LEU A 20 18.80 19.09 11.38
N PRO A 21 19.44 17.92 11.35
CA PRO A 21 20.78 17.80 10.78
C PRO A 21 20.74 17.81 9.25
N GLY A 22 21.45 18.78 8.67
CA GLY A 22 22.07 18.86 7.33
C GLY A 22 21.44 18.13 6.13
N LYS A 23 21.05 18.90 5.11
CA LYS A 23 20.86 18.42 3.73
C LYS A 23 22.21 17.96 3.15
N GLY A 24 22.41 16.66 3.01
CA GLY A 24 23.45 16.07 2.16
C GLY A 24 22.83 15.53 0.87
N HIS A 25 23.21 16.07 -0.28
CA HIS A 25 23.07 15.39 -1.56
C HIS A 25 24.27 14.44 -1.71
N GLY A 26 24.02 13.14 -1.68
CA GLY A 26 25.03 12.10 -1.87
C GLY A 26 24.37 10.75 -2.15
N GLU A 27 24.95 10.01 -3.09
CA GLU A 27 24.58 8.63 -3.44
C GLU A 27 24.64 7.68 -2.24
N GLU A 28 23.93 6.56 -2.40
CA GLU A 28 23.60 5.54 -1.41
C GLU A 28 24.74 5.10 -0.47
N SER A 29 24.44 5.12 0.82
CA SER A 29 24.80 4.00 1.69
C SER A 29 23.56 3.57 2.47
N ALA A 30 23.16 2.31 2.30
CA ALA A 30 22.41 1.63 3.34
C ALA A 30 23.36 1.56 4.55
N GLU A 31 22.92 2.04 5.72
CA GLU A 31 23.73 1.87 6.93
C GLU A 31 24.03 0.38 7.12
N ASP A 32 25.27 0.08 7.53
CA ASP A 32 25.74 -1.29 7.75
C ASP A 32 24.75 -2.01 8.67
N PRO A 33 24.03 -3.05 8.18
CA PRO A 33 23.02 -3.74 8.97
C PRO A 33 23.63 -4.35 10.24
N THR A 34 24.94 -4.57 10.32
CA THR A 34 25.60 -5.13 11.50
C THR A 34 25.82 -4.12 12.63
N SER A 35 25.82 -2.81 12.35
CA SER A 35 26.02 -1.77 13.36
C SER A 35 24.82 -1.62 14.29
N GLU A 36 25.04 -1.38 15.59
CA GLU A 36 23.95 -1.10 16.56
C GLU A 36 23.19 0.18 16.17
N LEU A 37 21.87 0.19 16.41
CA LEU A 37 21.05 1.36 16.14
C LEU A 37 21.37 2.50 17.11
N ASP A 38 21.92 3.59 16.55
CA ASP A 38 22.19 4.83 17.27
C ASP A 38 21.38 5.97 16.67
N ALA A 39 20.36 6.42 17.40
CA ALA A 39 19.42 7.45 16.93
C ALA A 39 20.09 8.78 16.55
N GLU A 40 21.25 9.13 17.12
CA GLU A 40 21.97 10.36 16.79
C GLU A 40 22.67 10.26 15.41
N LYS A 41 23.00 9.03 14.99
CA LYS A 41 23.63 8.75 13.70
C LYS A 41 22.62 8.53 12.58
N MET A 42 21.40 8.13 12.92
CA MET A 42 20.34 7.86 11.94
C MET A 42 20.07 9.04 11.01
N ARG A 43 20.02 8.75 9.71
CA ARG A 43 19.70 9.72 8.66
C ARG A 43 18.33 9.44 8.06
N PHE A 44 17.32 10.12 8.59
CA PHE A 44 15.95 10.04 8.08
C PHE A 44 15.84 10.64 6.68
N ARG A 45 15.13 9.94 5.81
CA ARG A 45 14.77 10.39 4.46
C ARG A 45 13.34 10.90 4.45
N VAL A 46 13.11 11.97 3.70
CA VAL A 46 11.73 12.41 3.40
C VAL A 46 11.19 11.50 2.31
N GLU A 47 10.21 10.68 2.66
CA GLU A 47 9.52 9.79 1.73
C GLU A 47 8.08 10.24 1.53
N ASN A 48 7.48 9.92 0.38
CA ASN A 48 6.08 10.22 0.10
C ASN A 48 5.31 8.92 -0.16
N HIS A 49 4.49 8.53 0.81
CA HIS A 49 3.64 7.34 0.75
C HIS A 49 2.16 7.69 0.70
N GLY A 50 1.84 8.86 0.13
CA GLY A 50 0.53 9.51 0.14
C GLY A 50 0.56 10.82 0.94
N TYR A 51 1.36 10.85 2.02
CA TYR A 51 1.81 12.06 2.71
C TYR A 51 3.33 12.01 2.86
N GLN A 52 3.96 13.17 3.08
CA GLN A 52 5.37 13.23 3.41
C GLN A 52 5.59 12.71 4.83
N CYS A 53 6.52 11.77 5.00
CA CYS A 53 6.96 11.26 6.28
C CYS A 53 8.48 11.14 6.33
N LEU A 54 9.03 11.18 7.54
CA LEU A 54 10.44 10.89 7.80
C LEU A 54 10.59 9.41 8.06
N VAL A 55 11.38 8.74 7.22
CA VAL A 55 11.61 7.30 7.30
C VAL A 55 13.09 7.01 7.42
N PHE A 56 13.42 6.14 8.35
CA PHE A 56 14.74 5.50 8.44
C PHE A 56 14.54 3.99 8.36
N SER A 57 15.26 3.32 7.46
CA SER A 57 15.13 1.88 7.23
C SER A 57 16.42 1.16 7.58
N THR A 58 16.30 0.04 8.28
CA THR A 58 17.40 -0.87 8.61
C THR A 58 17.01 -2.29 8.24
N LEU A 59 17.93 -3.01 7.60
CA LEU A 59 17.72 -4.39 7.17
C LEU A 59 18.12 -5.36 8.28
N ALA A 60 17.42 -6.49 8.35
CA ALA A 60 17.74 -7.56 9.27
C ALA A 60 19.12 -8.16 9.00
N ARG A 61 19.89 -8.43 10.07
CA ARG A 61 21.28 -8.91 10.05
C ARG A 61 21.46 -10.32 9.50
N LYS A 62 20.50 -11.21 9.77
CA LYS A 62 20.62 -12.65 9.46
C LYS A 62 19.56 -13.14 8.48
N VAL A 63 19.01 -12.22 7.69
CA VAL A 63 18.05 -12.55 6.62
C VAL A 63 18.76 -12.36 5.29
N GLU A 64 18.82 -13.43 4.51
CA GLU A 64 19.41 -13.40 3.17
C GLU A 64 18.52 -12.63 2.18
N PRO A 65 19.04 -12.24 1.01
CA PRO A 65 18.24 -11.70 -0.08
C PRO A 65 17.09 -12.65 -0.47
N ALA A 66 15.97 -12.10 -0.93
CA ALA A 66 14.78 -12.91 -1.23
C ALA A 66 15.06 -13.92 -2.36
N ALA A 67 14.99 -15.21 -2.03
CA ALA A 67 15.00 -16.30 -2.99
C ALA A 67 13.68 -16.38 -3.78
N GLU A 68 13.65 -17.24 -4.81
CA GLU A 68 12.44 -17.47 -5.61
C GLU A 68 11.30 -17.99 -4.74
N ASN A 69 10.10 -17.41 -4.88
CA ASN A 69 8.90 -17.72 -4.09
C ASN A 69 8.98 -17.37 -2.59
N GLU A 70 9.98 -16.59 -2.17
CA GLU A 70 9.96 -15.98 -0.83
C GLU A 70 8.70 -15.14 -0.63
N VAL A 71 8.25 -15.09 0.63
CA VAL A 71 7.07 -14.30 1.02
C VAL A 71 7.41 -13.52 2.27
N THR A 72 7.24 -12.20 2.22
CA THR A 72 7.52 -11.30 3.35
C THR A 72 6.25 -11.04 4.14
N TRP A 73 6.30 -11.22 5.46
CA TRP A 73 5.24 -10.72 6.35
C TRP A 73 5.38 -9.21 6.48
N VAL A 74 4.35 -8.49 6.08
CA VAL A 74 4.30 -7.03 6.10
C VAL A 74 3.33 -6.59 7.19
N THR A 75 3.86 -5.81 8.13
CA THR A 75 3.09 -5.32 9.28
C THR A 75 3.51 -3.91 9.68
N GLN A 76 2.77 -3.35 10.62
CA GLN A 76 3.02 -2.04 11.20
C GLN A 76 2.70 -2.08 12.69
N LEU A 77 3.44 -1.32 13.49
CA LEU A 77 3.33 -1.37 14.94
C LEU A 77 3.95 -0.13 15.61
N THR A 78 3.80 -0.07 16.94
CA THR A 78 4.68 0.69 17.82
C THR A 78 5.38 -0.27 18.79
N VAL A 79 6.18 0.29 19.69
CA VAL A 79 6.86 -0.44 20.76
C VAL A 79 5.94 -1.21 21.72
N ASP A 80 4.71 -0.74 22.00
CA ASP A 80 3.78 -1.47 22.89
C ASP A 80 3.21 -2.76 22.28
N ARG A 81 3.55 -3.04 21.01
CA ARG A 81 3.18 -4.26 20.29
C ARG A 81 4.34 -5.22 20.03
N LEU A 82 5.53 -4.97 20.58
CA LEU A 82 6.69 -5.86 20.37
C LEU A 82 6.47 -7.27 20.91
N HIS A 83 5.64 -7.44 21.95
CA HIS A 83 5.24 -8.77 22.43
C HIS A 83 4.42 -9.55 21.40
N SER A 84 3.51 -8.88 20.68
CA SER A 84 2.75 -9.51 19.59
C SER A 84 3.66 -9.87 18.43
N LEU A 85 4.62 -8.99 18.10
CA LEU A 85 5.65 -9.26 17.08
C LEU A 85 6.47 -10.51 17.45
N GLU A 86 6.92 -10.62 18.70
CA GLU A 86 7.71 -11.75 19.18
C GLU A 86 6.96 -13.08 19.02
N LYS A 87 5.70 -13.14 19.43
CA LYS A 87 4.84 -14.32 19.21
C LYS A 87 4.66 -14.65 17.72
N MET A 88 4.48 -13.63 16.87
CA MET A 88 4.37 -13.82 15.43
C MET A 88 5.66 -14.43 14.86
N LEU A 89 6.83 -13.94 15.28
CA LEU A 89 8.14 -14.45 14.86
C LEU A 89 8.39 -15.91 15.28
N GLU A 90 7.80 -16.38 16.38
CA GLU A 90 7.87 -17.80 16.79
C GLU A 90 7.20 -18.74 15.77
N ARG A 91 6.25 -18.24 14.96
CA ARG A 91 5.50 -19.05 13.99
C ARG A 91 5.75 -18.68 12.53
N TRP A 92 6.38 -17.54 12.27
CA TRP A 92 6.73 -17.09 10.93
C TRP A 92 8.24 -17.19 10.69
N ASN A 93 8.65 -18.15 9.87
CA ASN A 93 10.07 -18.38 9.53
C ASN A 93 10.58 -17.55 8.35
N GLY A 94 9.69 -16.85 7.64
CA GLY A 94 10.04 -16.02 6.49
C GLY A 94 10.57 -14.63 6.86
N PRO A 95 10.97 -13.84 5.85
CA PRO A 95 11.34 -12.44 6.05
C PRO A 95 10.16 -11.61 6.59
N VAL A 96 10.46 -10.56 7.34
CA VAL A 96 9.49 -9.63 7.93
C VAL A 96 9.89 -8.20 7.61
N SER A 97 8.93 -7.40 7.15
CA SER A 97 9.07 -5.95 7.01
C SER A 97 8.05 -5.27 7.91
N ALA A 98 8.54 -4.46 8.85
CA ALA A 98 7.75 -3.84 9.91
C ALA A 98 7.96 -2.32 9.93
N ALA A 99 6.88 -1.57 9.71
CA ALA A 99 6.91 -0.13 9.92
C ALA A 99 6.67 0.21 11.40
N LEU A 100 7.69 0.77 12.06
CA LEU A 100 7.61 1.19 13.46
C LEU A 100 7.24 2.68 13.51
N TYR A 101 6.04 2.99 13.97
CA TYR A 101 5.64 4.38 14.22
C TYR A 101 6.20 4.84 15.57
N SER A 102 7.07 5.85 15.52
CA SER A 102 7.87 6.25 16.68
C SER A 102 7.67 7.71 17.03
N ARG A 103 7.31 7.99 18.29
CA ARG A 103 7.30 9.35 18.85
C ARG A 103 8.62 9.68 19.54
N GLU A 104 9.33 8.67 20.03
CA GLU A 104 10.57 8.82 20.78
C GLU A 104 11.63 7.88 20.20
N VAL A 105 12.13 8.21 19.01
CA VAL A 105 13.04 7.38 18.20
C VAL A 105 14.19 6.81 19.04
N ALA A 106 14.85 7.63 19.85
CA ALA A 106 15.99 7.19 20.65
C ALA A 106 15.64 6.08 21.65
N MET A 107 14.43 6.08 22.23
CA MET A 107 13.98 5.00 23.11
C MET A 107 13.51 3.81 22.30
N ASP A 108 12.69 4.06 21.28
CA ASP A 108 12.02 3.01 20.53
C ASP A 108 13.01 2.10 19.77
N VAL A 109 14.10 2.67 19.25
CA VAL A 109 15.12 1.87 18.53
C VAL A 109 15.93 0.96 19.45
N ARG A 110 16.07 1.28 20.74
CA ARG A 110 16.70 0.38 21.71
C ARG A 110 15.84 -0.85 21.98
N GLU A 111 14.52 -0.69 22.01
CA GLU A 111 13.58 -1.79 22.24
C GLU A 111 13.52 -2.79 21.08
N ILE A 112 13.75 -2.32 19.84
CA ILE A 112 13.71 -3.18 18.66
C ILE A 112 15.04 -3.88 18.34
N GLU A 113 16.15 -3.47 18.96
CA GLU A 113 17.50 -3.95 18.64
C GLU A 113 17.60 -5.48 18.74
N LYS A 114 16.93 -6.09 19.73
CA LYS A 114 16.90 -7.55 19.92
C LYS A 114 16.24 -8.32 18.77
N TYR A 115 15.41 -7.67 17.94
CA TYR A 115 14.71 -8.30 16.82
C TYR A 115 15.40 -8.10 15.46
N ARG A 116 16.48 -7.30 15.41
CA ARG A 116 17.18 -6.97 14.14
C ARG A 116 17.88 -8.15 13.47
N ASP A 117 17.97 -9.30 14.11
CA ASP A 117 18.41 -10.50 13.42
C ASP A 117 17.37 -11.03 12.41
N ARG A 118 16.09 -10.68 12.61
CA ARG A 118 14.95 -11.31 11.91
C ARG A 118 14.03 -10.34 11.17
N VAL A 119 14.05 -9.05 11.50
CA VAL A 119 13.05 -8.08 11.04
C VAL A 119 13.72 -6.88 10.36
N ASP A 120 13.26 -6.57 9.15
CA ASP A 120 13.54 -5.27 8.53
C ASP A 120 12.63 -4.24 9.19
N PHE A 121 13.23 -3.22 9.81
CA PHE A 121 12.50 -2.15 10.46
C PHE A 121 12.54 -0.88 9.62
N HIS A 122 11.38 -0.25 9.50
CA HIS A 122 11.19 1.06 8.86
C HIS A 122 10.64 2.02 9.92
N ILE A 123 11.52 2.75 10.57
CA ILE A 123 11.17 3.72 11.61
C ILE A 123 10.56 4.94 10.93
N VAL A 124 9.29 5.19 11.23
CA VAL A 124 8.53 6.33 10.72
C VAL A 124 8.35 7.31 11.87
N GLY A 125 9.00 8.47 11.76
CA GLY A 125 8.88 9.54 12.75
C GLY A 125 7.45 10.06 12.82
N ALA A 126 6.91 10.14 14.03
CA ALA A 126 5.56 10.61 14.26
C ALA A 126 5.43 12.10 13.90
N SER A 127 4.46 12.41 13.03
CA SER A 127 3.95 13.77 12.87
C SER A 127 2.87 14.06 13.93
N GLN A 128 2.64 15.34 14.25
CA GLN A 128 1.49 15.74 15.07
C GLN A 128 0.19 15.20 14.42
N GLY A 129 -0.51 14.26 15.08
CA GLY A 129 -1.76 13.71 14.56
C GLY A 129 -2.07 12.25 14.94
N LEU A 130 -3.11 11.73 14.29
CA LEU A 130 -3.62 10.36 14.44
C LEU A 130 -2.66 9.32 13.86
N TYR A 131 -2.78 8.09 14.34
CA TYR A 131 -2.01 6.95 13.87
C TYR A 131 -2.19 6.70 12.36
N PRO A 132 -1.14 6.84 11.52
CA PRO A 132 -1.26 6.82 10.06
C PRO A 132 -1.16 5.38 9.51
N VAL A 133 -2.10 4.52 9.90
CA VAL A 133 -2.05 3.06 9.65
C VAL A 133 -1.75 2.69 8.19
N ASN A 134 -2.41 3.34 7.23
CA ASN A 134 -2.23 3.03 5.81
C ASN A 134 -0.90 3.54 5.24
N THR A 135 -0.39 4.68 5.74
CA THR A 135 0.97 5.15 5.42
C THR A 135 2.00 4.13 5.90
N LEU A 136 1.86 3.63 7.13
CA LEU A 136 2.78 2.64 7.70
C LEU A 136 2.74 1.32 6.94
N ARG A 137 1.54 0.83 6.58
CA ARG A 137 1.38 -0.34 5.70
C ARG A 137 2.08 -0.15 4.37
N ASN A 138 1.96 1.03 3.75
CA ASN A 138 2.63 1.33 2.48
C ASN A 138 4.15 1.39 2.61
N VAL A 139 4.69 1.98 3.70
CA VAL A 139 6.14 2.01 3.98
C VAL A 139 6.69 0.59 4.07
N ALA A 140 6.08 -0.28 4.90
CA ALA A 140 6.52 -1.67 5.04
C ALA A 140 6.33 -2.45 3.73
N LEU A 141 5.18 -2.30 3.07
CA LEU A 141 4.91 -2.96 1.78
C LEU A 141 5.92 -2.57 0.70
N ASN A 142 6.30 -1.31 0.60
CA ASN A 142 7.26 -0.84 -0.41
C ASN A 142 8.67 -1.38 -0.17
N ASN A 143 9.08 -1.53 1.10
CA ASN A 143 10.39 -2.03 1.47
C ASN A 143 10.47 -3.55 1.64
N ALA A 144 9.35 -4.28 1.53
CA ALA A 144 9.34 -5.74 1.59
C ALA A 144 10.28 -6.36 0.54
N ARG A 145 11.09 -7.35 0.95
CA ARG A 145 12.15 -7.94 0.11
C ARG A 145 11.63 -8.80 -1.06
N SER A 146 10.45 -9.39 -0.90
CA SER A 146 9.94 -10.41 -1.81
C SER A 146 8.86 -9.89 -2.77
N GLU A 147 8.63 -10.62 -3.86
CA GLU A 147 7.59 -10.31 -4.84
C GLU A 147 6.16 -10.60 -4.33
N HIS A 148 6.02 -11.41 -3.28
CA HIS A 148 4.74 -11.74 -2.65
C HIS A 148 4.79 -11.41 -1.17
N VAL A 149 3.72 -10.84 -0.65
CA VAL A 149 3.65 -10.36 0.73
C VAL A 149 2.44 -10.94 1.43
N VAL A 150 2.56 -11.21 2.73
CA VAL A 150 1.42 -11.40 3.63
C VAL A 150 1.13 -10.06 4.29
N LEU A 151 -0.09 -9.56 4.14
CA LEU A 151 -0.53 -8.31 4.78
C LEU A 151 -1.39 -8.65 5.99
N ALA A 152 -0.83 -8.49 7.19
CA ALA A 152 -1.51 -8.79 8.45
C ALA A 152 -1.08 -7.86 9.59
N ASP A 153 -2.04 -7.54 10.46
CA ASP A 153 -1.77 -6.71 11.63
C ASP A 153 -0.87 -7.48 12.62
N VAL A 154 -0.02 -6.77 13.36
CA VAL A 154 1.02 -7.37 14.24
C VAL A 154 0.42 -8.27 15.34
N ASP A 155 -0.85 -8.05 15.66
CA ASP A 155 -1.59 -8.77 16.70
C ASP A 155 -2.14 -10.14 16.25
N PHE A 156 -1.88 -10.52 14.98
CA PHE A 156 -2.27 -11.80 14.42
C PHE A 156 -1.11 -12.80 14.44
N LEU A 157 -1.38 -13.95 15.04
CA LEU A 157 -0.47 -15.08 15.09
C LEU A 157 -0.79 -16.06 13.95
N PRO A 158 0.13 -16.37 13.02
CA PRO A 158 -0.13 -17.34 11.97
C PRO A 158 -0.24 -18.78 12.51
N SER A 159 -0.89 -19.65 11.73
CA SER A 159 -0.81 -21.10 11.93
C SER A 159 0.64 -21.56 11.77
N ALA A 160 1.06 -22.56 12.55
CA ALA A 160 2.41 -23.10 12.45
C ALA A 160 2.68 -23.67 11.05
N GLY A 161 3.87 -23.41 10.50
CA GLY A 161 4.27 -23.86 9.18
C GLY A 161 3.61 -23.12 8.00
N MET A 162 2.92 -22.00 8.25
CA MET A 162 2.22 -21.24 7.22
C MET A 162 3.16 -20.73 6.12
N TYR A 163 4.34 -20.27 6.48
CA TYR A 163 5.34 -19.77 5.53
C TYR A 163 5.78 -20.87 4.56
N GLU A 164 6.13 -22.05 5.07
CA GLU A 164 6.55 -23.21 4.30
C GLU A 164 5.41 -23.75 3.43
N PHE A 165 4.18 -23.75 3.97
CA PHE A 165 2.98 -24.11 3.24
C PHE A 165 2.77 -23.17 2.04
N ILE A 166 2.90 -21.86 2.22
CA ILE A 166 2.78 -20.88 1.14
C ILE A 166 3.90 -21.09 0.11
N ARG A 167 5.16 -21.14 0.55
CA ARG A 167 6.32 -21.26 -0.35
C ARG A 167 6.22 -22.49 -1.25
N LYS A 168 5.75 -23.61 -0.69
CA LYS A 168 5.55 -24.87 -1.44
C LYS A 168 4.45 -24.77 -2.51
N ASN A 169 3.36 -24.07 -2.23
CA ASN A 169 2.18 -24.06 -3.09
C ASN A 169 2.10 -22.86 -4.06
N LEU A 170 2.78 -21.76 -3.76
CA LEU A 170 2.73 -20.51 -4.51
C LEU A 170 2.94 -20.68 -6.02
N PRO A 171 3.96 -21.43 -6.51
CA PRO A 171 4.15 -21.61 -7.96
C PRO A 171 2.94 -22.23 -8.66
N GLY A 172 2.35 -23.26 -8.05
CA GLY A 172 1.17 -23.96 -8.58
C GLY A 172 -0.06 -23.07 -8.57
N TRP A 173 -0.25 -22.29 -7.51
CA TRP A 173 -1.36 -21.37 -7.42
C TRP A 173 -1.25 -20.21 -8.42
N ARG A 174 -0.07 -19.61 -8.58
CA ARG A 174 0.17 -18.57 -9.61
C ARG A 174 -0.16 -19.07 -11.00
N LYS A 175 0.30 -20.27 -11.35
CA LYS A 175 -0.01 -20.89 -12.65
C LYS A 175 -1.51 -21.13 -12.85
N LYS A 176 -2.23 -21.48 -11.78
CA LYS A 176 -3.67 -21.82 -11.84
C LYS A 176 -4.59 -20.59 -11.82
N HIS A 177 -4.24 -19.56 -11.05
CA HIS A 177 -5.11 -18.42 -10.75
C HIS A 177 -4.66 -17.10 -11.39
N GLY A 178 -3.46 -17.07 -12.01
CA GLY A 178 -2.88 -15.90 -12.63
C GLY A 178 -2.32 -14.89 -11.63
N ASP A 179 -1.78 -13.78 -12.15
CA ASP A 179 -1.09 -12.77 -11.35
C ASP A 179 -2.05 -11.79 -10.64
N LYS A 180 -3.31 -11.67 -11.08
CA LYS A 180 -4.35 -10.89 -10.41
C LYS A 180 -5.14 -11.73 -9.41
N CYS A 181 -4.43 -12.29 -8.44
CA CYS A 181 -4.99 -13.14 -7.40
C CYS A 181 -4.44 -12.75 -6.04
N VAL A 182 -5.33 -12.57 -5.06
CA VAL A 182 -4.98 -12.52 -3.64
C VAL A 182 -5.45 -13.79 -2.95
N TYR A 183 -4.65 -14.26 -2.01
CA TYR A 183 -4.91 -15.49 -1.28
C TYR A 183 -5.34 -15.15 0.14
N VAL A 184 -6.64 -15.19 0.39
CA VAL A 184 -7.25 -14.87 1.69
C VAL A 184 -6.79 -15.87 2.74
N ILE A 185 -6.38 -15.33 3.89
CA ILE A 185 -6.04 -16.05 5.12
C ILE A 185 -7.22 -15.88 6.08
N PRO A 186 -7.97 -16.94 6.41
CA PRO A 186 -9.03 -16.87 7.38
C PRO A 186 -8.54 -16.39 8.75
N ALA A 187 -9.24 -15.41 9.30
CA ALA A 187 -8.91 -14.82 10.59
C ALA A 187 -9.88 -15.26 11.67
N PHE A 188 -9.33 -15.72 12.78
CA PHE A 188 -10.06 -16.19 13.94
C PHE A 188 -9.72 -15.38 15.19
N GLN A 189 -10.62 -15.41 16.16
CA GLN A 189 -10.46 -14.80 17.46
C GLN A 189 -10.72 -15.87 18.53
N MET A 190 -9.91 -15.86 19.59
CA MET A 190 -10.14 -16.67 20.79
C MET A 190 -10.92 -15.87 21.83
N GLU A 191 -11.94 -16.49 22.42
CA GLU A 191 -12.56 -15.98 23.65
C GLU A 191 -11.57 -16.10 24.82
N ALA A 192 -11.47 -15.08 25.68
CA ALA A 192 -10.73 -15.25 26.92
C ALA A 192 -11.54 -16.06 27.92
N LYS A 193 -11.10 -17.29 28.17
CA LYS A 193 -11.39 -17.94 29.44
C LYS A 193 -10.29 -17.61 30.44
N LYS A 194 -10.62 -17.65 31.74
CA LYS A 194 -9.63 -17.56 32.84
C LYS A 194 -8.68 -18.76 32.73
N GLY A 195 -7.59 -18.61 31.99
CA GLY A 195 -6.58 -19.64 31.76
C GLY A 195 -5.74 -19.36 30.51
N PHE A 196 -4.47 -19.80 30.53
CA PHE A 196 -3.58 -19.75 29.38
C PHE A 196 -3.98 -20.82 28.37
N GLU A 197 -4.99 -20.54 27.53
CA GLU A 197 -5.25 -21.38 26.37
C GLU A 197 -4.18 -21.08 25.30
N VAL A 198 -3.34 -22.08 25.03
CA VAL A 198 -2.34 -22.03 23.97
C VAL A 198 -3.07 -21.88 22.62
N PRO A 199 -2.78 -20.85 21.81
CA PRO A 199 -3.45 -20.68 20.52
C PRO A 199 -3.22 -21.89 19.61
N PRO A 200 -4.25 -22.35 18.84
CA PRO A 200 -4.11 -23.49 17.95
C PRO A 200 -2.99 -23.24 16.95
N ALA A 201 -2.14 -24.24 16.76
CA ALA A 201 -1.05 -24.21 15.80
C ALA A 201 -1.50 -24.75 14.43
N THR A 202 -2.46 -25.68 14.40
CA THR A 202 -2.94 -26.30 13.15
C THR A 202 -4.45 -26.18 13.01
N LYS A 203 -4.95 -26.35 11.77
CA LYS A 203 -6.39 -26.36 11.47
C LYS A 203 -7.11 -27.44 12.27
N GLN A 204 -6.53 -28.63 12.42
CA GLN A 204 -7.13 -29.71 13.22
C GLN A 204 -7.28 -29.30 14.69
N GLN A 205 -6.28 -28.64 15.28
CA GLN A 205 -6.37 -28.13 16.65
C GLN A 205 -7.44 -27.04 16.77
N LEU A 206 -7.51 -26.12 15.79
CA LEU A 206 -8.53 -25.07 15.76
C LEU A 206 -9.94 -25.66 15.73
N LEU A 207 -10.18 -26.65 14.86
CA LEU A 207 -11.48 -27.33 14.77
C LEU A 207 -11.84 -28.07 16.06
N ALA A 208 -10.85 -28.69 16.72
CA ALA A 208 -11.05 -29.41 17.98
C ALA A 208 -11.46 -28.50 19.15
N MET A 209 -11.06 -27.22 19.14
CA MET A 209 -11.45 -26.24 20.17
C MET A 209 -12.94 -25.86 20.10
N GLY A 210 -13.54 -25.93 18.91
CA GLY A 210 -14.94 -25.62 18.66
C GLY A 210 -15.29 -24.12 18.67
N GLU A 211 -16.42 -23.79 18.04
CA GLU A 211 -16.83 -22.40 17.74
C GLU A 211 -17.08 -21.52 18.97
N LYS A 212 -17.30 -22.13 20.15
CA LYS A 212 -17.46 -21.39 21.41
C LYS A 212 -16.14 -20.84 21.96
N VAL A 213 -15.01 -21.37 21.50
CA VAL A 213 -13.67 -20.97 21.95
C VAL A 213 -12.98 -20.18 20.85
N VAL A 214 -13.02 -20.68 19.62
CA VAL A 214 -12.40 -20.05 18.46
C VAL A 214 -13.45 -19.81 17.39
N HIS A 215 -13.64 -18.55 17.01
CA HIS A 215 -14.65 -18.14 16.03
C HIS A 215 -14.07 -17.08 15.08
N GLN A 216 -14.80 -16.73 14.03
CA GLN A 216 -14.37 -15.69 13.10
C GLN A 216 -14.07 -14.37 13.84
N VAL A 217 -13.05 -13.61 13.41
CA VAL A 217 -12.86 -12.25 13.94
C VAL A 217 -14.12 -11.42 13.75
N HIS A 218 -14.43 -10.57 14.74
CA HIS A 218 -15.57 -9.66 14.69
C HIS A 218 -16.94 -10.35 14.56
N ASN A 219 -17.14 -11.50 15.21
CA ASN A 219 -18.38 -12.31 15.09
C ASN A 219 -19.66 -11.67 15.69
N ASP A 220 -19.63 -10.42 16.12
CA ASP A 220 -20.85 -9.73 16.55
C ASP A 220 -21.70 -9.25 15.35
N PRO A 221 -23.01 -9.03 15.55
CA PRO A 221 -23.91 -8.62 14.47
C PRO A 221 -23.51 -7.34 13.74
N ALA A 222 -22.81 -6.42 14.41
CA ALA A 222 -22.44 -5.13 13.83
C ALA A 222 -21.17 -5.20 12.97
N ARG A 223 -20.31 -6.20 13.15
CA ARG A 223 -18.99 -6.28 12.49
C ARG A 223 -18.74 -7.57 11.70
N SER A 224 -19.51 -8.63 11.90
CA SER A 224 -19.32 -9.93 11.25
C SER A 224 -19.31 -9.88 9.71
N ILE A 225 -20.02 -8.91 9.12
CA ILE A 225 -20.03 -8.70 7.67
C ILE A 225 -18.63 -8.45 7.09
N ALA A 226 -17.69 -7.93 7.89
CA ALA A 226 -16.32 -7.65 7.48
C ALA A 226 -15.51 -8.91 7.16
N HIS A 227 -15.89 -10.09 7.69
CA HIS A 227 -15.16 -11.34 7.44
C HIS A 227 -16.03 -12.48 6.87
N LYS A 228 -17.36 -12.31 6.85
CA LYS A 228 -18.32 -13.33 6.42
C LYS A 228 -18.03 -13.94 5.04
N TYR A 229 -17.52 -13.15 4.10
CA TYR A 229 -17.29 -13.59 2.71
C TYR A 229 -16.14 -14.59 2.55
N THR A 230 -15.37 -14.86 3.61
CA THR A 230 -14.41 -15.96 3.67
C THR A 230 -15.10 -17.33 3.57
N ASP A 231 -16.38 -17.44 3.93
CA ASP A 231 -17.12 -18.71 4.01
C ASP A 231 -16.42 -19.73 4.91
N TYR A 232 -16.36 -19.43 6.21
CA TYR A 232 -15.71 -20.27 7.22
C TYR A 232 -16.28 -21.69 7.27
N ALA A 233 -17.59 -21.85 7.03
CA ALA A 233 -18.23 -23.17 7.00
C ALA A 233 -17.68 -24.07 5.88
N ARG A 234 -17.34 -23.48 4.73
CA ARG A 234 -16.61 -24.15 3.65
C ARG A 234 -15.15 -24.39 4.02
N TRP A 235 -14.47 -23.37 4.56
CA TRP A 235 -13.06 -23.48 4.95
C TRP A 235 -12.77 -24.65 5.88
N MET A 236 -13.62 -24.83 6.90
CA MET A 236 -13.48 -25.89 7.91
C MET A 236 -13.50 -27.31 7.31
N LYS A 237 -14.07 -27.49 6.11
CA LYS A 237 -14.30 -28.81 5.48
C LYS A 237 -13.41 -29.08 4.27
N THR A 238 -12.85 -28.04 3.67
CA THR A 238 -12.12 -28.17 2.40
C THR A 238 -10.61 -28.19 2.61
N ASN A 239 -9.90 -28.95 1.78
CA ASN A 239 -8.43 -28.93 1.69
C ASN A 239 -7.97 -28.24 0.40
N ASP A 240 -8.90 -27.65 -0.36
CA ASP A 240 -8.63 -27.00 -1.63
C ASP A 240 -8.82 -25.49 -1.52
N VAL A 241 -8.02 -24.76 -2.29
CA VAL A 241 -8.23 -23.33 -2.51
C VAL A 241 -9.57 -23.10 -3.20
N TYR A 242 -10.35 -22.14 -2.71
CA TYR A 242 -11.62 -21.76 -3.32
C TYR A 242 -11.79 -20.26 -3.44
N LYS A 243 -12.51 -19.83 -4.48
CA LYS A 243 -12.83 -18.42 -4.69
C LYS A 243 -13.91 -17.95 -3.72
N ALA A 244 -13.63 -16.87 -2.99
CA ALA A 244 -14.60 -16.13 -2.19
C ALA A 244 -15.48 -15.23 -3.06
N GLU A 245 -16.72 -15.02 -2.67
CA GLU A 245 -17.60 -14.02 -3.28
C GLU A 245 -17.30 -12.65 -2.66
N TYR A 246 -16.52 -11.81 -3.35
CA TYR A 246 -16.21 -10.48 -2.86
C TYR A 246 -17.48 -9.60 -2.81
N LYS A 247 -17.68 -8.95 -1.66
CA LYS A 247 -18.67 -7.87 -1.47
C LYS A 247 -18.15 -6.88 -0.43
N PHE A 248 -18.29 -5.58 -0.70
CA PHE A 248 -17.99 -4.55 0.30
C PHE A 248 -18.92 -4.70 1.52
N PRO A 249 -18.45 -4.49 2.77
CA PRO A 249 -17.13 -4.06 3.22
C PRO A 249 -16.23 -5.22 3.70
N TYR A 250 -15.90 -6.16 2.83
CA TYR A 250 -14.99 -7.27 3.19
C TYR A 250 -13.59 -6.75 3.60
N GLU A 251 -13.08 -7.21 4.75
CA GLU A 251 -11.78 -6.85 5.34
C GLU A 251 -10.88 -8.10 5.52
N PRO A 252 -10.50 -8.81 4.44
CA PRO A 252 -9.65 -9.98 4.55
C PRO A 252 -8.21 -9.62 4.93
N TYR A 253 -7.54 -10.56 5.60
CA TYR A 253 -6.09 -10.68 5.57
C TYR A 253 -5.71 -11.59 4.42
N PHE A 254 -4.63 -11.30 3.71
CA PHE A 254 -4.27 -12.09 2.53
C PHE A 254 -2.78 -12.03 2.21
N MET A 255 -2.34 -13.03 1.45
CA MET A 255 -1.12 -12.95 0.67
C MET A 255 -1.43 -12.36 -0.72
N ALA A 256 -0.58 -11.48 -1.22
CA ALA A 256 -0.75 -10.84 -2.53
C ALA A 256 0.60 -10.61 -3.22
N PRO A 257 0.63 -10.43 -4.56
CA PRO A 257 1.81 -9.88 -5.21
C PRO A 257 2.08 -8.46 -4.70
N LYS A 258 3.35 -8.09 -4.55
CA LYS A 258 3.78 -6.77 -4.08
C LYS A 258 3.33 -5.63 -5.01
N THR A 259 2.94 -5.93 -6.25
CA THR A 259 2.45 -4.97 -7.26
C THR A 259 0.99 -4.54 -7.08
N ILE A 260 0.29 -5.06 -6.06
CA ILE A 260 -1.08 -4.61 -5.75
C ILE A 260 -1.20 -3.09 -5.57
N PRO A 261 -2.38 -2.50 -5.82
CA PRO A 261 -2.71 -1.16 -5.36
C PRO A 261 -2.31 -0.94 -3.90
N ARG A 262 -1.79 0.25 -3.61
CA ARG A 262 -1.39 0.65 -2.26
C ARG A 262 -2.61 1.05 -1.43
N TYR A 263 -2.46 1.04 -0.11
CA TYR A 263 -3.50 1.50 0.79
C TYR A 263 -3.74 2.99 0.61
N ASP A 264 -5.01 3.42 0.58
CA ASP A 264 -5.35 4.83 0.46
C ASP A 264 -5.12 5.55 1.80
N VAL A 265 -4.24 6.54 1.79
CA VAL A 265 -3.80 7.23 3.01
C VAL A 265 -4.83 8.17 3.62
N ARG A 266 -5.97 8.42 2.96
CA ARG A 266 -7.06 9.21 3.55
C ARG A 266 -7.67 8.52 4.77
N PHE A 267 -7.48 7.21 4.90
CA PHE A 267 -7.91 6.43 6.05
C PHE A 267 -6.80 6.41 7.12
N PHE A 268 -6.95 7.30 8.11
CA PHE A 268 -6.16 7.37 9.33
C PHE A 268 -6.93 6.75 10.50
N GLY A 269 -6.22 6.17 11.48
CA GLY A 269 -6.85 5.56 12.65
C GLY A 269 -7.68 4.32 12.30
N TYR A 270 -8.81 4.14 13.00
CA TYR A 270 -9.63 2.92 12.92
C TYR A 270 -10.81 3.06 11.94
N GLY A 271 -10.99 2.05 11.08
CA GLY A 271 -12.19 1.84 10.28
C GLY A 271 -12.01 2.07 8.78
N ASN A 272 -12.64 1.22 7.97
CA ASN A 272 -12.59 1.22 6.50
C ASN A 272 -11.19 1.12 5.86
N ASP A 273 -10.13 0.97 6.66
CA ASP A 273 -8.74 0.93 6.21
C ASP A 273 -8.47 -0.28 5.29
N LYS A 274 -8.90 -1.48 5.70
CA LYS A 274 -8.80 -2.73 4.93
C LYS A 274 -9.94 -2.87 3.93
N ALA A 275 -11.15 -2.44 4.28
CA ALA A 275 -12.31 -2.55 3.41
C ALA A 275 -12.13 -1.73 2.12
N SER A 276 -11.55 -0.53 2.23
CA SER A 276 -11.23 0.32 1.08
C SER A 276 -10.16 -0.32 0.18
N HIS A 277 -9.12 -0.92 0.77
CA HIS A 277 -8.07 -1.61 0.01
C HIS A 277 -8.61 -2.85 -0.73
N ALA A 278 -9.41 -3.68 -0.06
CA ALA A 278 -10.08 -4.83 -0.68
C ALA A 278 -11.03 -4.38 -1.80
N TYR A 279 -11.72 -3.25 -1.64
CA TYR A 279 -12.55 -2.65 -2.68
C TYR A 279 -11.76 -2.26 -3.92
N GLU A 280 -10.62 -1.58 -3.73
CA GLU A 280 -9.77 -1.22 -4.87
C GLU A 280 -9.19 -2.46 -5.55
N LEU A 281 -8.82 -3.51 -4.82
CA LEU A 281 -8.36 -4.78 -5.38
C LEU A 281 -9.41 -5.43 -6.28
N ASP A 282 -10.66 -5.52 -5.82
CA ASP A 282 -11.78 -6.02 -6.63
C ASP A 282 -11.94 -5.20 -7.92
N LYS A 283 -11.91 -3.87 -7.82
CA LYS A 283 -12.03 -2.96 -8.99
C LYS A 283 -10.84 -3.05 -9.94
N ALA A 284 -9.66 -3.39 -9.42
CA ALA A 284 -8.45 -3.67 -10.20
C ALA A 284 -8.47 -5.06 -10.89
N GLY A 285 -9.50 -5.87 -10.62
CA GLY A 285 -9.71 -7.18 -11.22
C GLY A 285 -9.02 -8.32 -10.48
N PHE A 286 -8.65 -8.13 -9.21
CA PHE A 286 -8.11 -9.21 -8.39
C PHE A 286 -9.20 -10.20 -7.99
N THR A 287 -8.88 -11.48 -8.02
CA THR A 287 -9.72 -12.53 -7.45
C THR A 287 -9.29 -12.85 -6.02
N PHE A 288 -10.27 -13.15 -5.16
CA PHE A 288 -10.05 -13.50 -3.77
C PHE A 288 -10.17 -15.02 -3.61
N ASN A 289 -9.07 -15.71 -3.37
CA ASN A 289 -9.03 -17.17 -3.20
C ASN A 289 -8.63 -17.53 -1.77
N VAL A 290 -9.45 -18.27 -1.04
CA VAL A 290 -9.20 -18.63 0.36
C VAL A 290 -8.25 -19.82 0.45
N MET A 291 -7.20 -19.68 1.27
CA MET A 291 -6.26 -20.77 1.55
C MET A 291 -6.87 -21.78 2.54
N PRO A 292 -6.80 -23.09 2.27
CA PRO A 292 -7.51 -24.10 3.05
C PRO A 292 -6.86 -24.43 4.40
N GLU A 293 -5.53 -24.42 4.51
CA GLU A 293 -4.83 -24.88 5.74
C GLU A 293 -4.30 -23.73 6.59
N ALA A 294 -3.91 -22.62 5.96
CA ALA A 294 -3.41 -21.45 6.64
C ALA A 294 -4.54 -20.67 7.33
N PHE A 295 -4.27 -20.16 8.53
CA PHE A 295 -5.13 -19.21 9.22
C PHE A 295 -4.28 -18.26 10.07
N VAL A 296 -4.88 -17.16 10.51
CA VAL A 296 -4.32 -16.29 11.54
C VAL A 296 -5.27 -16.19 12.71
N ILE A 297 -4.72 -16.03 13.91
CA ILE A 297 -5.50 -15.92 15.13
C ILE A 297 -5.15 -14.65 15.91
N HIS A 298 -6.17 -13.87 16.20
CA HIS A 298 -6.09 -12.71 17.06
C HIS A 298 -6.13 -13.17 18.51
N THR A 299 -5.01 -13.03 19.21
CA THR A 299 -4.95 -13.28 20.66
C THR A 299 -5.30 -12.02 21.44
N GLN A 300 -5.78 -12.15 22.68
CA GLN A 300 -6.05 -10.94 23.47
C GLN A 300 -4.76 -10.18 23.77
N HIS A 301 -4.83 -8.87 23.56
CA HIS A 301 -3.81 -7.91 23.92
C HIS A 301 -4.49 -6.65 24.47
N PRO A 302 -3.81 -5.83 25.28
CA PRO A 302 -4.29 -4.50 25.66
C PRO A 302 -4.64 -3.67 24.42
N GLN A 303 -5.55 -2.70 24.52
CA GLN A 303 -5.73 -1.75 23.42
C GLN A 303 -4.44 -0.92 23.26
N GLY A 304 -4.03 -0.69 22.02
CA GLY A 304 -2.83 0.11 21.73
C GLY A 304 -3.03 1.55 22.18
N SER A 305 -1.94 2.22 22.51
CA SER A 305 -1.95 3.60 23.06
C SER A 305 -2.60 4.63 22.12
N TRP A 306 -2.66 4.36 20.80
CA TRP A 306 -3.37 5.18 19.79
C TRP A 306 -4.88 4.99 19.76
N VAL A 307 -5.44 3.92 20.33
CA VAL A 307 -6.88 3.63 20.23
C VAL A 307 -7.73 4.68 20.96
N THR A 308 -7.15 5.41 21.91
CA THR A 308 -7.81 6.53 22.63
C THR A 308 -8.00 7.78 21.78
N GLN A 309 -7.39 7.85 20.58
CA GLN A 309 -7.48 9.00 19.69
C GLN A 309 -8.70 8.90 18.77
N THR A 310 -9.85 9.32 19.30
CA THR A 310 -11.13 9.57 18.58
C THR A 310 -11.72 8.38 17.81
N PHE A 311 -12.72 7.73 18.42
CA PHE A 311 -13.69 6.95 17.68
C PHE A 311 -14.56 7.91 16.85
N LEU A 312 -14.50 7.81 15.52
CA LEU A 312 -15.69 8.13 14.74
C LEU A 312 -16.75 7.08 15.10
N ASN A 313 -17.99 7.52 15.28
CA ASN A 313 -19.07 6.65 15.71
C ASN A 313 -19.18 5.45 14.74
N PRO A 314 -19.26 4.20 15.20
CA PRO A 314 -19.39 3.03 14.33
C PRO A 314 -20.62 3.06 13.39
N LYS A 315 -21.58 3.95 13.63
CA LYS A 315 -22.71 4.24 12.73
C LYS A 315 -22.35 5.12 11.52
N ASP A 316 -21.18 5.75 11.54
CA ASP A 316 -20.64 6.60 10.47
C ASP A 316 -19.69 5.82 9.54
N ARG A 317 -19.92 4.50 9.38
CA ARG A 317 -19.14 3.67 8.41
C ARG A 317 -19.14 4.29 7.02
N MET A 318 -20.18 5.04 6.66
CA MET A 318 -20.19 5.91 5.49
C MET A 318 -19.72 7.31 5.85
N SER A 319 -18.40 7.50 5.93
CA SER A 319 -17.81 8.83 6.05
C SER A 319 -17.74 9.52 4.70
N ARG A 320 -17.65 10.86 4.68
CA ARG A 320 -17.35 11.61 3.44
C ARG A 320 -16.09 11.06 2.75
N THR A 321 -15.09 10.69 3.54
CA THR A 321 -13.85 10.05 3.04
C THR A 321 -14.14 8.75 2.30
N LEU A 322 -14.94 7.85 2.87
CA LEU A 322 -15.29 6.60 2.19
C LEU A 322 -16.09 6.87 0.91
N THR A 323 -17.10 7.75 0.96
CA THR A 323 -17.91 8.08 -0.22
C THR A 323 -17.06 8.62 -1.36
N THR A 324 -16.17 9.57 -1.09
CA THR A 324 -15.26 10.14 -2.08
C THR A 324 -14.27 9.08 -2.60
N PHE A 325 -13.72 8.25 -1.71
CA PHE A 325 -12.84 7.15 -2.09
C PHE A 325 -13.52 6.18 -3.06
N LEU A 326 -14.73 5.71 -2.74
CA LEU A 326 -15.47 4.76 -3.58
C LEU A 326 -15.75 5.35 -4.97
N ALA A 327 -16.14 6.63 -5.03
CA ALA A 327 -16.37 7.35 -6.28
C ALA A 327 -15.07 7.52 -7.10
N ASP A 328 -13.96 7.85 -6.45
CA ASP A 328 -12.64 7.99 -7.09
C ASP A 328 -12.15 6.66 -7.67
N VAL A 329 -12.23 5.57 -6.90
CA VAL A 329 -11.85 4.23 -7.36
C VAL A 329 -12.76 3.80 -8.51
N ASP A 330 -14.09 3.95 -8.37
CA ASP A 330 -15.01 3.64 -9.45
C ASP A 330 -14.66 4.41 -10.73
N ARG A 331 -14.34 5.70 -10.62
CA ARG A 331 -13.90 6.52 -11.76
C ARG A 331 -12.58 6.01 -12.33
N ARG A 332 -11.56 5.77 -11.49
CA ARG A 332 -10.22 5.27 -11.88
C ARG A 332 -10.33 3.99 -12.70
N TYR A 333 -11.07 3.01 -12.20
CA TYR A 333 -11.19 1.69 -12.84
C TYR A 333 -12.25 1.62 -13.94
N LYS A 334 -13.26 2.51 -13.95
CA LYS A 334 -14.11 2.71 -15.13
C LYS A 334 -13.32 3.33 -16.27
N VAL A 335 -12.54 4.38 -16.02
CA VAL A 335 -11.69 5.02 -17.04
C VAL A 335 -10.64 4.06 -17.57
N ARG A 336 -10.04 3.21 -16.73
CA ARG A 336 -9.16 2.12 -17.18
C ARG A 336 -9.85 1.15 -18.13
N LYS A 337 -11.06 0.67 -17.82
CA LYS A 337 -11.85 -0.15 -18.77
C LYS A 337 -12.06 0.56 -20.11
N PHE A 338 -12.41 1.85 -20.10
CA PHE A 338 -12.53 2.65 -21.31
C PHE A 338 -11.20 2.94 -22.04
N LYS A 339 -10.04 2.80 -21.38
CA LYS A 339 -8.70 2.97 -21.97
C LYS A 339 -8.09 1.65 -22.45
N ASP A 340 -8.51 0.51 -21.90
CA ASP A 340 -8.09 -0.82 -22.33
C ASP A 340 -8.93 -1.34 -23.50
N ASP A 341 -10.17 -0.85 -23.64
CA ASP A 341 -10.89 -0.89 -24.91
C ASP A 341 -10.25 0.15 -25.84
N VAL A 342 -9.89 -0.26 -27.06
CA VAL A 342 -9.39 0.63 -28.12
C VAL A 342 -10.39 1.79 -28.25
N ALA A 343 -10.04 2.96 -27.74
CA ALA A 343 -10.89 4.13 -27.92
C ALA A 343 -10.99 4.37 -29.43
N ASP A 344 -12.19 4.23 -29.98
CA ASP A 344 -12.56 4.64 -31.34
C ASP A 344 -12.44 6.17 -31.41
N PHE A 345 -11.21 6.66 -31.49
CA PHE A 345 -10.97 8.05 -31.79
C PHE A 345 -11.41 8.29 -33.23
N PRO A 346 -12.17 9.37 -33.50
CA PRO A 346 -12.61 9.68 -34.87
C PRO A 346 -11.39 9.69 -35.82
N PRO A 347 -11.53 9.25 -37.07
CA PRO A 347 -10.42 9.27 -38.01
C PRO A 347 -9.85 10.69 -38.12
N LEU A 348 -8.52 10.79 -38.17
CA LEU A 348 -7.85 12.07 -38.35
C LEU A 348 -8.14 12.61 -39.75
N PRO A 349 -8.17 13.95 -39.94
CA PRO A 349 -8.29 14.54 -41.27
C PRO A 349 -7.22 13.99 -42.21
N GLU A 350 -7.57 13.85 -43.50
CA GLU A 350 -6.61 13.46 -44.52
C GLU A 350 -5.47 14.51 -44.58
N GLY A 351 -4.22 14.05 -44.54
CA GLY A 351 -3.05 14.93 -44.44
C GLY A 351 -2.69 15.43 -43.03
N ALA A 352 -3.40 15.04 -41.97
CA ALA A 352 -3.14 15.49 -40.60
C ALA A 352 -1.74 15.19 -40.07
N GLY A 353 -1.07 14.14 -40.57
CA GLY A 353 0.34 13.86 -40.26
C GLY A 353 0.65 13.60 -38.78
N PHE A 354 -0.29 13.01 -38.03
CA PHE A 354 -0.14 12.72 -36.60
C PHE A 354 1.10 11.90 -36.28
N GLU A 355 1.88 12.37 -35.30
CA GLU A 355 3.04 11.68 -34.75
C GLU A 355 3.15 11.95 -33.26
N ALA A 356 3.41 10.90 -32.50
CA ALA A 356 3.78 11.01 -31.09
C ALA A 356 5.28 11.33 -30.99
N VAL A 357 5.62 12.49 -30.41
CA VAL A 357 7.02 12.92 -30.23
C VAL A 357 7.35 13.00 -28.76
N VAL A 358 8.47 12.41 -28.35
CA VAL A 358 8.97 12.54 -26.97
C VAL A 358 9.80 13.82 -26.87
N GLY A 359 9.37 14.76 -26.03
CA GLY A 359 10.15 15.95 -25.71
C GLY A 359 11.38 15.62 -24.86
N ARG A 360 12.41 16.46 -24.95
CA ARG A 360 13.55 16.44 -24.02
C ARG A 360 13.10 16.79 -22.60
N LEU A 361 13.99 16.55 -21.63
CA LEU A 361 13.73 16.85 -20.22
C LEU A 361 13.44 18.34 -20.05
N GLY A 362 12.26 18.67 -19.51
CA GLY A 362 11.84 20.06 -19.32
C GLY A 362 11.39 20.79 -20.58
N GLU A 363 11.33 20.13 -21.74
CA GLU A 363 10.93 20.74 -23.01
C GLU A 363 9.40 20.85 -23.15
N SER A 364 8.94 21.91 -23.81
CA SER A 364 7.52 22.08 -24.14
C SER A 364 7.17 21.29 -25.41
N CYS A 365 5.91 20.89 -25.55
CA CYS A 365 5.47 20.20 -26.77
C CYS A 365 5.44 21.13 -27.99
N THR A 366 5.31 22.44 -27.79
CA THR A 366 5.51 23.42 -28.85
C THR A 366 6.91 23.31 -29.44
N ALA A 367 7.96 23.28 -28.61
CA ALA A 367 9.34 23.17 -29.05
C ALA A 367 9.65 21.79 -29.65
N ALA A 368 9.22 20.71 -28.97
CA ALA A 368 9.48 19.35 -29.42
C ALA A 368 8.86 19.05 -30.81
N CYS A 369 7.62 19.49 -31.07
CA CYS A 369 7.02 19.33 -32.39
C CYS A 369 7.71 20.21 -33.45
N LEU A 370 8.10 21.43 -33.09
CA LEU A 370 8.76 22.37 -34.00
C LEU A 370 10.09 21.82 -34.52
N GLU A 371 10.88 21.17 -33.67
CA GLU A 371 12.15 20.51 -34.04
C GLU A 371 11.94 19.38 -35.06
N LYS A 372 10.77 18.74 -35.06
CA LYS A 372 10.37 17.74 -36.06
C LYS A 372 9.73 18.34 -37.32
N GLY A 373 9.75 19.66 -37.48
CA GLY A 373 9.08 20.34 -38.59
C GLY A 373 7.54 20.28 -38.51
N LYS A 374 7.00 20.00 -37.32
CA LYS A 374 5.57 19.79 -37.07
C LYS A 374 4.99 20.88 -36.16
N GLU A 375 3.68 20.84 -35.96
CA GLU A 375 2.98 21.69 -35.00
C GLU A 375 2.34 20.85 -33.89
N CYS A 376 2.29 21.37 -32.66
CA CYS A 376 1.64 20.70 -31.55
C CYS A 376 0.11 20.84 -31.64
N ARG A 377 -0.60 19.71 -31.55
CA ARG A 377 -2.06 19.59 -31.73
C ARG A 377 -2.67 19.10 -30.41
N ALA A 378 -2.92 20.03 -29.50
CA ALA A 378 -3.40 19.73 -28.14
C ALA A 378 -4.69 18.89 -28.12
N GLU A 379 -5.55 19.06 -29.13
CA GLU A 379 -6.79 18.32 -29.34
C GLU A 379 -6.58 16.82 -29.59
N TRP A 380 -5.36 16.39 -29.94
CA TRP A 380 -5.02 14.98 -30.11
C TRP A 380 -4.34 14.36 -28.88
N SER A 381 -4.17 15.13 -27.80
CA SER A 381 -3.51 14.65 -26.57
C SER A 381 -4.18 13.44 -25.94
N GLU A 382 -5.50 13.28 -26.09
CA GLU A 382 -6.24 12.12 -25.56
C GLU A 382 -5.76 10.79 -26.19
N ARG A 383 -5.28 10.81 -27.45
CA ARG A 383 -4.71 9.64 -28.12
C ARG A 383 -3.40 9.16 -27.49
N LEU A 384 -2.71 10.05 -26.78
CA LEU A 384 -1.43 9.78 -26.12
C LEU A 384 -1.58 9.62 -24.61
N ASN A 385 -2.74 9.96 -24.05
CA ASN A 385 -2.99 9.94 -22.61
C ASN A 385 -3.32 8.53 -22.10
N MET A 386 -2.55 7.54 -22.53
CA MET A 386 -2.72 6.12 -22.21
C MET A 386 -1.38 5.53 -21.77
N CYS A 387 -1.41 4.62 -20.80
CA CYS A 387 -0.18 4.05 -20.26
C CYS A 387 0.64 3.35 -21.34
N ARG A 388 -0.04 2.52 -22.13
CA ARG A 388 0.56 1.77 -23.22
C ARG A 388 1.31 2.66 -24.20
N GLU A 389 0.80 3.86 -24.50
CA GLU A 389 1.50 4.77 -25.40
C GLU A 389 2.76 5.34 -24.73
N LEU A 390 2.70 5.74 -23.45
CA LEU A 390 3.90 6.16 -22.72
C LEU A 390 4.96 5.07 -22.63
N GLU A 391 4.56 3.82 -22.37
CA GLU A 391 5.43 2.65 -22.27
C GLU A 391 6.12 2.29 -23.60
N ARG A 392 5.49 2.61 -24.74
CA ARG A 392 6.13 2.41 -26.06
C ARG A 392 7.36 3.30 -26.26
N PHE A 393 7.40 4.45 -25.58
CA PHE A 393 8.42 5.46 -25.78
C PHE A 393 9.35 5.64 -24.57
N ASN A 394 8.97 5.12 -23.40
CA ASN A 394 9.70 5.30 -22.15
C ASN A 394 9.77 4.01 -21.34
N ASN A 395 10.85 3.85 -20.58
CA ASN A 395 11.00 2.76 -19.62
C ASN A 395 10.26 3.11 -18.31
N CYS A 396 8.96 2.82 -18.24
CA CYS A 396 8.12 3.07 -17.07
C CYS A 396 8.36 2.03 -15.96
N ALA A 397 9.60 1.91 -15.46
CA ALA A 397 9.99 0.85 -14.51
C ALA A 397 9.15 0.85 -13.21
N GLN A 398 8.72 2.02 -12.74
CA GLN A 398 7.81 2.18 -11.59
C GLN A 398 6.33 2.24 -12.01
N GLY A 399 6.01 1.73 -13.20
CA GLY A 399 4.67 1.61 -13.78
C GLY A 399 4.05 2.94 -14.23
N CYS A 400 2.73 2.91 -14.42
CA CYS A 400 1.92 4.10 -14.67
C CYS A 400 1.20 4.58 -13.43
N ASN A 401 1.17 5.90 -13.27
CA ASN A 401 0.42 6.59 -12.25
C ASN A 401 -0.63 7.50 -12.88
N ASP A 402 -1.90 7.20 -12.60
CA ASP A 402 -3.08 7.94 -13.02
C ASP A 402 -3.70 8.72 -11.84
N ASN A 403 -2.94 9.01 -10.79
CA ASN A 403 -3.38 9.89 -9.70
C ASN A 403 -3.05 11.37 -9.94
N PHE A 404 -2.38 11.70 -11.04
CA PHE A 404 -2.00 13.06 -11.40
C PHE A 404 -2.97 13.67 -12.43
N PHE A 405 -3.10 14.99 -12.38
CA PHE A 405 -3.74 15.81 -13.41
C PHE A 405 -2.90 17.06 -13.59
N GLY A 406 -2.83 17.55 -14.82
CA GLY A 406 -1.96 18.66 -15.16
C GLY A 406 -1.93 18.88 -16.66
N ALA A 407 -1.75 20.14 -17.05
CA ALA A 407 -1.68 20.52 -18.46
C ALA A 407 -0.37 20.06 -19.13
N ASP A 408 0.62 19.66 -18.34
CA ASP A 408 1.91 19.10 -18.73
C ASP A 408 1.86 17.59 -19.02
N LEU A 409 0.79 16.89 -18.63
CA LEU A 409 0.62 15.44 -18.83
C LEU A 409 -0.09 15.13 -20.16
N PRO A 410 0.19 14.02 -20.85
CA PRO A 410 0.99 12.86 -20.40
C PRO A 410 2.51 13.07 -20.47
N ALA A 411 3.24 12.50 -19.52
CA ALA A 411 4.68 12.65 -19.43
C ALA A 411 5.36 11.47 -18.70
N PHE A 412 6.64 11.27 -18.96
CA PHE A 412 7.50 10.38 -18.19
C PHE A 412 8.29 11.18 -17.16
N ASN A 413 8.15 10.83 -15.87
CA ASN A 413 8.90 11.43 -14.78
C ASN A 413 10.25 10.72 -14.62
N THR A 414 11.34 11.43 -14.90
CA THR A 414 12.70 10.86 -14.90
C THR A 414 13.28 10.69 -13.50
N GLN A 415 12.72 11.32 -12.46
CA GLN A 415 13.18 11.12 -11.08
C GLN A 415 12.60 9.86 -10.44
N ARG A 416 11.48 9.36 -10.98
CA ARG A 416 10.74 8.23 -10.42
C ARG A 416 10.66 7.05 -11.37
N ASP A 417 11.26 7.14 -12.56
CA ASP A 417 11.08 6.17 -13.66
C ASP A 417 9.61 5.75 -13.85
N GLN A 418 8.70 6.73 -13.77
CA GLN A 418 7.26 6.51 -13.71
C GLN A 418 6.54 7.27 -14.82
N CYS A 419 5.60 6.60 -15.48
CA CYS A 419 4.76 7.21 -16.51
C CYS A 419 3.53 7.86 -15.88
N LEU A 420 3.26 9.11 -16.25
CA LEU A 420 2.21 9.93 -15.64
C LEU A 420 1.11 10.20 -16.67
N ILE A 421 -0.12 9.86 -16.30
CA ILE A 421 -1.31 10.02 -17.12
C ILE A 421 -2.16 11.12 -16.52
N ASN A 422 -2.73 11.99 -17.36
CA ASN A 422 -3.73 12.95 -16.91
C ASN A 422 -5.06 12.23 -16.63
N ASN A 423 -5.49 12.23 -15.37
CA ASN A 423 -6.72 11.56 -14.94
C ASN A 423 -7.98 12.46 -14.99
N ALA A 424 -7.81 13.73 -15.35
CA ALA A 424 -8.88 14.71 -15.48
C ALA A 424 -8.72 15.61 -16.74
N PRO A 425 -8.53 15.04 -17.95
CA PRO A 425 -8.22 15.80 -19.16
C PRO A 425 -9.32 16.81 -19.56
N LYS A 426 -10.57 16.56 -19.16
CA LYS A 426 -11.70 17.48 -19.38
C LYS A 426 -11.70 18.67 -18.42
N ALA A 427 -11.12 18.54 -17.23
CA ALA A 427 -11.06 19.60 -16.22
C ALA A 427 -9.78 20.42 -16.35
N VAL A 428 -8.65 19.75 -16.62
CA VAL A 428 -7.35 20.37 -16.85
C VAL A 428 -6.79 19.82 -18.16
N GLY A 429 -7.06 20.55 -19.24
CA GLY A 429 -6.68 20.18 -20.60
C GLY A 429 -5.17 20.24 -20.82
N PHE A 430 -4.71 19.44 -21.78
CA PHE A 430 -3.32 19.46 -22.24
C PHE A 430 -2.95 20.84 -22.81
N SER A 431 -1.74 21.33 -22.49
CA SER A 431 -1.23 22.59 -23.01
C SER A 431 0.13 22.39 -23.68
N CYS A 432 0.23 22.75 -24.96
CA CYS A 432 1.47 22.66 -25.74
C CYS A 432 2.66 23.45 -25.15
N PRO A 433 2.51 24.72 -24.71
CA PRO A 433 3.65 25.51 -24.23
C PRO A 433 4.14 25.17 -22.82
N VAL A 434 3.35 24.43 -22.02
CA VAL A 434 3.71 24.11 -20.63
C VAL A 434 4.95 23.23 -20.59
N THR A 435 5.81 23.48 -19.61
CA THR A 435 7.03 22.71 -19.33
C THR A 435 6.98 22.14 -17.92
N TYR A 436 7.65 21.01 -17.70
CA TYR A 436 7.90 20.51 -16.36
C TYR A 436 9.31 19.93 -16.26
N GLN A 437 10.14 20.56 -15.42
CA GLN A 437 11.60 20.40 -15.37
C GLN A 437 12.09 18.96 -15.11
N PHE A 438 11.25 18.08 -14.56
CA PHE A 438 11.59 16.69 -14.23
C PHE A 438 10.86 15.66 -15.09
N SER A 439 10.28 16.07 -16.22
CA SER A 439 9.57 15.15 -17.09
C SER A 439 9.93 15.32 -18.56
N ARG A 440 9.81 14.22 -19.30
CA ARG A 440 9.77 14.20 -20.76
C ARG A 440 8.31 14.05 -21.18
N ARG A 441 7.78 15.06 -21.87
CA ARG A 441 6.37 15.07 -22.30
C ARG A 441 6.18 14.20 -23.54
N LEU A 442 5.04 13.52 -23.64
CA LEU A 442 4.64 12.83 -24.87
C LEU A 442 3.70 13.73 -25.67
N CYS A 443 4.20 14.25 -26.79
CA CYS A 443 3.63 15.38 -27.52
C CYS A 443 2.83 14.93 -28.75
N PRO A 444 1.58 15.38 -28.91
CA PRO A 444 0.79 15.15 -30.11
C PRO A 444 1.20 16.15 -31.20
N CYS A 445 1.97 15.71 -32.18
CA CYS A 445 2.42 16.56 -33.29
C CYS A 445 1.67 16.24 -34.58
N GLY A 446 1.45 17.25 -35.42
CA GLY A 446 0.79 17.12 -36.72
C GLY A 446 1.51 17.86 -37.83
N ALA A 447 1.08 17.62 -39.07
CA ALA A 447 1.46 18.45 -40.21
C ALA A 447 1.07 19.91 -39.93
N ARG A 448 1.90 20.84 -40.42
CA ARG A 448 1.65 22.28 -40.32
C ARG A 448 0.48 22.71 -41.21
#